data_AF-A0A931XZJ3-F1
#
_entry.id   AF-A0A931XZJ3-F1
#
_cell.length_a   1.000
_cell.length_b   1.000
_cell.length_c   1.000
_cell.angle_alpha   90.00
_cell.angle_beta   90.00
_cell.angle_gamma   90.00
#
_symmetry.space_group_name_H-M   'P 1'
#
loop_
_entity.id
_entity.type
_entity.pdbx_description
1 polymer ?
#
loop_
_entity_poly.entity_id
_entity_poly.type
_entity_poly.pdbx_seq_one_letter_code
_entity_poly.pdbx_strand_id
1 'polypeptide(L)'
;MSASASAVETLRLLERVHGHLGWLAAAALLHPAIVLRNPRRRARLSASLATVTATLSGGLGAFIYPDYSRTLRRAIYVASTRHGLLFERKEHLAFAAIALAWAGCALHLTATREQDPSALARARAAHLAFVASAALTTLVAAFGTVIASFRSF
;
A
#
# COMPACT_ATOMS: atom_id res chain seq x y z
N MET A 1 -11.51 29.27 19.71
CA MET A 1 -10.95 27.98 20.21
C MET A 1 -11.63 26.73 19.63
N SER A 2 -12.72 26.83 18.85
CA SER A 2 -13.41 25.67 18.26
C SER A 2 -12.76 25.13 16.97
N ALA A 3 -12.20 26.00 16.13
CA ALA A 3 -11.64 25.61 14.82
C ALA A 3 -10.38 24.72 14.91
N SER A 4 -9.59 24.86 15.98
CA SER A 4 -8.39 24.03 16.20
C SER A 4 -8.74 22.62 16.69
N ALA A 5 -9.81 22.48 17.48
CA ALA A 5 -10.28 21.17 17.97
C ALA A 5 -10.82 20.32 16.82
N SER A 6 -11.63 20.90 15.93
CA SER A 6 -12.19 20.20 14.76
C SER A 6 -11.10 19.73 13.78
N ALA A 7 -10.02 20.50 13.63
CA ALA A 7 -8.90 20.14 12.75
C ALA A 7 -8.12 18.92 13.27
N VAL A 8 -7.84 18.88 14.58
CA VAL A 8 -7.16 17.73 15.23
C VAL A 8 -8.02 16.47 15.14
N GLU A 9 -9.32 16.59 15.36
CA GLU A 9 -10.25 15.46 15.27
C GLU A 9 -10.33 14.90 13.84
N THR A 10 -10.33 15.78 12.83
CA THR A 10 -10.27 15.38 11.42
C THR A 10 -9.00 14.61 11.11
N LEU A 11 -7.83 15.08 11.56
CA LEU A 11 -6.56 14.38 11.35
C LEU A 11 -6.54 12.99 12.01
N ARG A 12 -7.06 12.86 13.24
CA ARG A 12 -7.18 11.58 13.93
C ARG A 12 -8.14 10.62 13.23
N LEU A 13 -9.21 11.13 12.63
CA LEU A 13 -10.12 10.31 11.82
C LEU A 13 -9.41 9.83 10.56
N LEU A 14 -8.73 10.73 9.85
CA LEU A 14 -7.98 10.41 8.63
C LEU A 14 -6.87 9.39 8.88
N GLU A 15 -6.16 9.50 10.01
CA GLU A 15 -5.15 8.51 10.42
C GLU A 15 -5.75 7.12 10.61
N ARG A 16 -6.89 7.02 11.32
CA ARG A 16 -7.61 5.75 11.53
C ARG A 16 -8.10 5.17 10.21
N VAL A 17 -8.70 5.99 9.36
CA VAL A 17 -9.15 5.58 8.02
C VAL A 17 -7.98 5.08 7.17
N HIS A 18 -6.85 5.79 7.17
CA HIS A 18 -5.64 5.38 6.45
C HIS A 18 -5.10 4.04 6.96
N GLY A 19 -5.09 3.81 8.28
CA GLY A 19 -4.69 2.53 8.87
C GLY A 19 -5.57 1.37 8.40
N HIS A 20 -6.90 1.54 8.40
CA HIS A 20 -7.83 0.54 7.88
C HIS A 20 -7.69 0.32 6.37
N LEU A 21 -7.50 1.40 5.60
CA LEU A 21 -7.27 1.32 4.16
C LEU A 21 -5.98 0.58 3.82
N GLY A 22 -4.93 0.69 4.65
CA GLY A 22 -3.69 -0.06 4.48
C GLY A 22 -3.92 -1.58 4.56
N TRP A 23 -4.67 -2.04 5.56
CA TRP A 23 -5.04 -3.46 5.68
C TRP A 23 -6.00 -3.91 4.59
N LEU A 24 -6.95 -3.06 4.18
CA LEU A 24 -7.84 -3.34 3.06
C LEU A 24 -7.06 -3.48 1.75
N ALA A 25 -6.07 -2.62 1.49
CA ALA A 25 -5.20 -2.71 0.33
C ALA A 25 -4.36 -4.00 0.33
N ALA A 26 -3.81 -4.39 1.49
CA ALA A 26 -3.08 -5.65 1.63
C ALA A 26 -3.98 -6.86 1.28
N ALA A 27 -5.20 -6.90 1.81
CA ALA A 27 -6.17 -7.95 1.50
C ALA A 27 -6.60 -7.94 0.03
N ALA A 28 -6.83 -6.75 -0.54
CA ALA A 28 -7.22 -6.58 -1.93
C ALA A 28 -6.11 -7.06 -2.89
N LEU A 29 -4.83 -6.79 -2.60
CA LEU A 29 -3.67 -7.24 -3.37
C LEU A 29 -3.39 -8.74 -3.23
N LEU A 30 -3.74 -9.35 -2.10
CA LEU A 30 -3.62 -10.79 -1.90
C LEU A 30 -4.52 -11.58 -2.87
N HIS A 31 -5.69 -11.05 -3.21
CA HIS A 31 -6.62 -11.72 -4.13
C HIS A 31 -6.04 -11.95 -5.54
N PRO A 32 -5.54 -10.94 -6.29
CA PRO A 32 -4.86 -11.18 -7.56
C PRO A 32 -3.56 -11.97 -7.38
N ALA A 33 -2.84 -11.85 -6.26
CA ALA A 33 -1.68 -12.70 -5.99
C ALA A 33 -2.04 -14.20 -5.94
N ILE A 34 -3.22 -14.56 -5.40
CA ILE A 34 -3.69 -15.94 -5.37
C ILE A 34 -4.26 -16.36 -6.74
N VAL A 35 -5.15 -15.56 -7.31
CA VAL A 35 -5.91 -15.93 -8.52
C VAL A 35 -5.00 -16.01 -9.76
N LEU A 36 -3.99 -15.14 -9.85
CA LEU A 36 -3.04 -15.12 -10.97
C LEU A 36 -1.96 -16.19 -10.87
N ARG A 37 -1.96 -17.04 -9.83
CA ARG A 37 -1.12 -18.25 -9.78
C ARG A 37 -1.35 -19.16 -10.99
N ASN A 38 -2.57 -19.17 -11.52
CA ASN A 38 -2.87 -19.78 -12.81
C ASN A 38 -2.83 -18.71 -13.92
N PRO A 39 -1.83 -18.73 -14.83
CA PRO A 39 -1.65 -17.71 -15.86
C PRO A 39 -2.79 -17.68 -16.90
N ARG A 40 -3.65 -18.69 -16.94
CA ARG A 40 -4.82 -18.74 -17.85
C ARG A 40 -6.05 -18.03 -17.27
N ARG A 41 -6.07 -17.68 -15.98
CA ARG A 41 -7.24 -17.03 -15.36
C ARG A 41 -7.34 -15.56 -15.76
N ARG A 42 -8.54 -15.15 -16.17
CA ARG A 42 -8.88 -13.76 -16.47
C ARG A 42 -9.38 -13.06 -15.20
N ALA A 43 -8.49 -12.36 -14.49
CA ALA A 43 -8.83 -11.65 -13.24
C ALA A 43 -8.71 -10.12 -13.36
N ARG A 44 -9.13 -9.54 -14.49
CA ARG A 44 -8.93 -8.10 -14.80
C ARG A 44 -9.50 -7.18 -13.72
N LEU A 45 -10.76 -7.40 -13.35
CA LEU A 45 -11.45 -6.58 -12.35
C LEU A 45 -10.75 -6.66 -10.98
N SER A 46 -10.31 -7.86 -10.58
CA SER A 46 -9.54 -8.04 -9.35
C SER A 46 -8.22 -7.28 -9.38
N ALA A 47 -7.44 -7.37 -10.47
CA ALA A 47 -6.16 -6.69 -10.59
C ALA A 47 -6.34 -5.16 -10.56
N SER A 48 -7.34 -4.64 -11.27
CA SER A 48 -7.65 -3.21 -11.31
C SER A 48 -8.13 -2.69 -9.96
N LEU A 49 -9.10 -3.35 -9.32
CA LEU A 49 -9.60 -2.93 -8.01
C LEU A 49 -8.50 -2.95 -6.95
N ALA A 50 -7.69 -4.02 -6.90
CA ALA A 50 -6.57 -4.09 -5.95
C ALA A 50 -5.57 -2.94 -6.13
N THR A 51 -5.24 -2.62 -7.38
CA THR A 51 -4.33 -1.51 -7.72
C THR A 51 -4.91 -0.15 -7.34
N VAL A 52 -6.21 0.07 -7.60
CA VAL A 52 -6.91 1.30 -7.20
C VAL A 52 -6.96 1.43 -5.68
N THR A 53 -7.32 0.37 -4.95
CA THR A 53 -7.34 0.38 -3.48
C THR A 53 -5.95 0.70 -2.90
N ALA A 54 -4.89 0.06 -3.42
CA ALA A 54 -3.52 0.36 -3.01
C ALA A 54 -3.12 1.81 -3.31
N THR A 55 -3.50 2.33 -4.48
CA THR A 55 -3.23 3.72 -4.88
C THR A 55 -3.98 4.72 -4.00
N LEU A 56 -5.26 4.47 -3.69
CA LEU A 56 -6.05 5.32 -2.79
C LEU A 56 -5.47 5.32 -1.37
N SER A 57 -5.09 4.15 -0.86
CA SER A 57 -4.42 4.03 0.44
C SER A 57 -3.11 4.83 0.47
N GLY A 58 -2.27 4.69 -0.56
CA GLY A 58 -1.03 5.43 -0.70
C GLY A 58 -1.22 6.93 -0.87
N GLY A 59 -2.19 7.34 -1.68
CA GLY A 59 -2.55 8.73 -1.91
C GLY A 59 -3.06 9.42 -0.65
N LEU A 60 -3.89 8.74 0.13
CA LEU A 60 -4.31 9.24 1.44
C LEU A 60 -3.13 9.37 2.40
N GLY A 61 -2.22 8.39 2.40
CA GLY A 61 -0.98 8.45 3.17
C GLY A 61 -0.15 9.68 2.80
N ALA A 62 0.11 9.88 1.50
CA ALA A 62 0.85 11.02 0.98
C ALA A 62 0.19 12.37 1.28
N PHE A 63 -1.14 12.42 1.31
CA PHE A 63 -1.90 13.63 1.67
C PHE A 63 -1.72 14.00 3.16
N ILE A 64 -1.76 13.03 4.07
CA ILE A 64 -1.62 13.26 5.52
C ILE A 64 -0.14 13.45 5.92
N TYR A 65 0.80 12.93 5.12
CA TYR A 65 2.21 12.80 5.47
C TYR A 65 2.97 14.10 5.81
N PRO A 66 2.81 15.24 5.09
CA PRO A 66 3.64 16.42 5.34
C PRO A 66 3.50 16.97 6.76
N ASP A 67 2.28 17.02 7.28
CA ASP A 67 1.98 17.54 8.61
C ASP A 67 2.27 16.49 9.70
N TYR A 68 1.97 15.21 9.41
CA TYR A 68 2.28 14.08 10.27
C TYR A 68 3.79 13.95 10.53
N SER A 69 4.59 13.92 9.46
CA SER A 69 6.02 13.58 9.52
C SER A 69 6.84 14.64 10.26
N ARG A 70 6.55 15.93 10.09
CA ARG A 70 7.29 17.01 10.77
C ARG A 70 7.20 16.91 12.29
N THR A 71 6.05 16.49 12.80
CA THR A 71 5.77 16.45 14.24
C THR A 71 6.18 15.11 14.85
N LEU A 72 5.76 14.00 14.23
CA LEU A 72 6.00 12.67 14.79
C LEU A 72 7.41 12.14 14.55
N ARG A 73 8.03 12.42 13.40
CA ARG A 73 9.35 11.83 13.07
C ARG A 73 10.38 12.18 14.13
N ARG A 74 10.52 13.47 14.47
CA ARG A 74 11.48 13.93 15.48
C ARG A 74 11.18 13.31 16.86
N ALA A 75 9.90 13.28 17.24
CA ALA A 75 9.47 12.75 18.53
C ALA A 75 9.68 11.23 18.66
N ILE A 76 9.46 10.47 17.59
CA ILE A 76 9.73 9.02 17.54
C ILE A 76 11.23 8.76 17.53
N TYR A 77 12.03 9.51 16.76
CA TYR A 77 13.48 9.33 16.71
C TYR A 77 14.17 9.57 18.04
N VAL A 78 13.74 10.59 18.78
CA VAL A 78 14.26 10.88 20.13
C VAL A 78 13.89 9.76 21.12
N ALA A 79 12.70 9.19 20.99
CA ALA A 79 12.26 8.10 21.88
C ALA A 79 12.86 6.73 21.51
N SER A 80 13.02 6.45 20.21
CA SER A 80 13.56 5.18 19.72
C SER A 80 14.01 5.28 18.26
N THR A 81 15.33 5.23 18.04
CA THR A 81 15.94 5.24 16.69
C THR A 81 15.43 4.10 15.81
N ARG A 82 15.19 2.90 16.38
CA ARG A 82 14.67 1.74 15.62
C ARG A 82 13.29 2.03 15.02
N HIS A 83 12.38 2.63 15.79
CA HIS A 83 11.05 3.00 15.31
C HIS A 83 11.10 4.17 14.31
N GLY A 84 12.03 5.11 14.50
CA GLY A 84 12.28 6.19 13.53
C GLY A 84 12.72 5.66 12.16
N LEU A 85 13.62 4.67 12.13
CA LEU A 85 14.05 4.03 10.89
C LEU A 85 12.92 3.23 10.22
N LEU A 86 12.07 2.54 10.98
CA LEU A 86 10.88 1.87 10.44
C LEU A 86 9.90 2.87 9.82
N PHE A 87 9.73 4.04 10.46
CA PHE A 87 8.87 5.12 9.97
C PHE A 87 9.32 5.64 8.60
N GLU A 88 10.62 5.82 8.36
CA GLU A 88 11.12 6.25 7.05
C GLU A 88 11.03 5.13 6.01
N ARG A 89 11.40 3.89 6.40
CA ARG A 89 11.40 2.77 5.47
C ARG A 89 10.00 2.42 4.95
N LYS A 90 8.96 2.55 5.77
CA LYS A 90 7.59 2.22 5.34
C LYS A 90 7.13 3.03 4.12
N GLU A 91 7.62 4.26 3.93
CA GLU A 91 7.25 5.07 2.76
C GLU A 91 7.84 4.53 1.47
N HIS A 92 9.13 4.19 1.49
CA HIS A 92 9.78 3.58 0.33
C HIS A 92 9.15 2.22 -0.02
N LEU A 93 8.80 1.43 1.01
CA LEU A 93 8.09 0.17 0.80
C LEU A 93 6.67 0.39 0.25
N ALA A 94 5.95 1.41 0.72
CA ALA A 94 4.61 1.75 0.20
C ALA A 94 4.68 2.19 -1.27
N PHE A 95 5.64 3.05 -1.60
CA PHE A 95 5.87 3.48 -2.97
C PHE A 95 6.21 2.29 -3.88
N ALA A 96 7.14 1.43 -3.46
CA ALA A 96 7.51 0.23 -4.19
C ALA A 96 6.31 -0.72 -4.37
N ALA A 97 5.48 -0.90 -3.34
CA ALA A 97 4.28 -1.73 -3.41
C ALA A 97 3.28 -1.21 -4.45
N ILE A 98 3.05 0.11 -4.50
CA ILE A 98 2.15 0.74 -5.48
C ILE A 98 2.71 0.62 -6.89
N ALA A 99 4.00 0.89 -7.08
CA ALA A 99 4.67 0.75 -8.38
C ALA A 99 4.56 -0.69 -8.90
N LEU A 100 4.77 -1.69 -8.03
CA LEU A 100 4.61 -3.11 -8.38
C LEU A 100 3.16 -3.47 -8.68
N ALA A 101 2.18 -2.93 -7.96
CA ALA A 101 0.75 -3.14 -8.25
C ALA A 101 0.40 -2.63 -9.66
N TRP A 102 0.85 -1.42 -10.01
CA TRP A 102 0.65 -0.85 -11.34
C TRP A 102 1.35 -1.66 -12.44
N ALA A 103 2.60 -2.07 -12.21
CA ALA A 103 3.33 -2.93 -13.15
C ALA A 103 2.60 -4.27 -13.36
N GLY A 104 2.17 -4.92 -12.27
CA GLY A 104 1.42 -6.17 -12.33
C GLY A 104 0.08 -6.02 -13.05
N CYS A 105 -0.64 -4.93 -12.79
CA CYS A 105 -1.90 -4.61 -13.46
C CYS A 105 -1.71 -4.41 -14.97
N ALA A 106 -0.75 -3.59 -15.38
CA ALA A 106 -0.46 -3.34 -16.80
C ALA A 106 -0.03 -4.62 -17.54
N LEU A 107 0.83 -5.43 -16.93
CA LEU A 107 1.26 -6.72 -17.48
C LEU A 107 0.07 -7.68 -17.64
N HIS A 108 -0.82 -7.75 -16.64
CA HIS A 108 -2.00 -8.61 -16.69
C HIS A 108 -3.00 -8.17 -17.78
N LEU A 109 -3.24 -6.87 -17.90
CA LEU A 109 -4.15 -6.32 -18.92
C LEU A 109 -3.63 -6.52 -20.35
N THR A 110 -2.31 -6.53 -20.54
CA THR A 110 -1.67 -6.75 -21.85
C THR A 110 -1.42 -8.23 -22.17
N ALA A 111 -1.44 -9.12 -21.17
CA ALA A 111 -1.21 -10.56 -21.36
C ALA A 111 -2.34 -11.30 -22.12
N THR A 112 -3.49 -10.68 -22.35
CA THR A 112 -4.65 -11.35 -22.98
C THR A 112 -4.59 -11.50 -24.51
N ARG A 113 -3.46 -11.22 -25.15
CA ARG A 113 -3.28 -11.46 -26.60
C ARG A 113 -2.91 -12.93 -26.83
N GLU A 114 -3.91 -13.74 -27.22
CA GLU A 114 -3.85 -15.22 -27.35
C GLU A 114 -2.77 -15.75 -28.31
N GLN A 115 -2.19 -14.90 -29.16
CA GLN A 115 -1.18 -15.28 -30.16
C GLN A 115 0.25 -14.87 -29.79
N ASP A 116 0.47 -14.23 -28.64
CA ASP A 116 1.79 -13.70 -28.28
C ASP A 116 2.62 -14.74 -27.49
N PRO A 117 3.79 -15.19 -27.99
CA PRO A 117 4.69 -16.11 -27.27
C PRO A 117 5.11 -15.59 -25.89
N SER A 118 5.11 -14.26 -25.70
CA SER A 118 5.47 -13.61 -24.44
C SER A 118 4.32 -13.50 -23.44
N ALA A 119 3.10 -13.91 -23.80
CA ALA A 119 1.92 -13.80 -22.93
C ALA A 119 2.11 -14.57 -21.60
N LEU A 120 2.70 -15.76 -21.64
CA LEU A 120 2.98 -16.55 -20.44
C LEU A 120 4.02 -15.89 -19.54
N ALA A 121 5.07 -15.30 -20.12
CA ALA A 121 6.09 -14.58 -19.37
C ALA A 121 5.50 -13.34 -18.68
N ARG A 122 4.68 -12.56 -19.39
CA ARG A 122 3.96 -11.40 -18.82
C ARG A 122 2.99 -11.82 -17.71
N ALA A 123 2.24 -12.90 -17.88
CA ALA A 123 1.35 -13.41 -16.84
C ALA A 123 2.10 -13.82 -15.56
N ARG A 124 3.26 -14.48 -15.70
CA ARG A 124 4.13 -14.82 -14.56
C ARG A 124 4.71 -13.58 -13.89
N ALA A 125 5.18 -12.61 -14.67
CA ALA A 125 5.69 -11.34 -14.16
C ALA A 125 4.59 -10.55 -13.44
N ALA A 126 3.36 -10.53 -13.96
CA ALA A 126 2.21 -9.92 -13.31
C ALA A 126 1.91 -10.57 -11.96
N HIS A 127 1.89 -11.91 -11.90
CA HIS A 127 1.71 -12.65 -10.67
C HIS A 127 2.80 -12.32 -9.64
N LEU A 128 4.08 -12.36 -10.03
CA LEU A 128 5.19 -12.02 -9.12
C LEU A 128 5.12 -10.57 -8.62
N ALA A 129 4.73 -9.63 -9.49
CA ALA A 129 4.55 -8.23 -9.11
C ALA A 129 3.44 -8.07 -8.06
N PHE A 130 2.30 -8.75 -8.22
CA PHE A 130 1.23 -8.74 -7.22
C PHE A 130 1.61 -9.44 -5.91
N VAL A 131 2.35 -10.55 -5.96
CA VAL A 131 2.87 -11.23 -4.76
C VAL A 131 3.80 -10.29 -3.99
N ALA A 132 4.77 -9.66 -4.68
CA ALA A 132 5.69 -8.72 -4.06
C ALA A 132 4.95 -7.48 -3.51
N SER A 133 4.01 -6.93 -4.28
CA SER A 133 3.17 -5.81 -3.85
C SER A 133 2.35 -6.14 -2.59
N ALA A 134 1.70 -7.30 -2.55
CA ALA A 134 0.93 -7.75 -1.38
C ALA A 134 1.82 -7.93 -0.14
N ALA A 135 3.00 -8.54 -0.29
CA ALA A 135 3.96 -8.71 0.79
C ALA A 135 4.44 -7.36 1.34
N LEU A 136 4.86 -6.44 0.45
CA LEU A 136 5.31 -5.11 0.86
C LEU A 136 4.19 -4.30 1.53
N THR A 137 2.98 -4.33 0.98
CA THR A 137 1.82 -3.63 1.57
C THR A 137 1.48 -4.18 2.96
N THR A 138 1.58 -5.50 3.14
CA THR A 138 1.38 -6.14 4.45
C THR A 138 2.43 -5.68 5.46
N LEU A 139 3.71 -5.61 5.06
CA LEU A 139 4.77 -5.09 5.91
C LEU A 139 4.54 -3.61 6.28
N VAL A 140 4.12 -2.79 5.32
CA VAL A 140 3.79 -1.37 5.56
C VAL A 140 2.62 -1.23 6.54
N ALA A 141 1.55 -2.01 6.37
CA ALA A 141 0.40 -2.01 7.27
C ALA A 141 0.79 -2.46 8.69
N ALA A 142 1.62 -3.50 8.81
CA ALA A 142 2.16 -3.96 10.07
C ALA A 142 3.03 -2.89 10.75
N PHE A 143 3.96 -2.26 10.03
CA PHE A 143 4.78 -1.15 10.55
C PHE A 143 3.92 0.03 10.97
N GLY A 144 2.90 0.39 10.18
CA GLY A 144 1.93 1.42 10.54
C GLY A 144 1.22 1.10 11.86
N THR A 145 0.77 -0.14 12.03
CA THR A 145 0.11 -0.61 13.27
C THR A 145 1.05 -0.55 14.48
N VAL A 146 2.30 -0.99 14.33
CA VAL A 146 3.32 -0.92 15.38
C VAL A 146 3.61 0.54 15.76
N ILE A 147 3.81 1.42 14.78
CA ILE A 147 4.08 2.83 15.02
C ILE A 147 2.89 3.51 15.71
N ALA A 148 1.66 3.25 15.24
CA ALA A 148 0.44 3.78 15.86
C ALA A 148 0.27 3.29 17.30
N SER A 149 0.67 2.05 17.62
CA SER A 149 0.65 1.51 18.99
C SER A 149 1.68 2.18 19.92
N PHE A 150 2.81 2.62 19.37
CA PHE A 150 3.85 3.31 20.14
C PHE A 150 3.50 4.79 20.35
N ARG A 151 2.91 5.43 19.34
CA ARG A 151 2.47 6.82 19.40
C ARG A 151 1.45 7.12 18.30
N SER A 152 0.22 7.42 18.70
CA SER A 152 -0.79 8.05 17.83
C SER A 152 -0.82 9.56 18.05
N PHE A 153 -1.54 10.28 17.18
CA PHE A 153 -1.96 11.66 17.48
C PHE A 153 -2.93 11.74 18.67
#